data_AF-A0A358Q5A4-F1
#
_entry.id   AF-A0A358Q5A4-F1
#
_cell.length_a   1.000
_cell.length_b   1.000
_cell.length_c   1.000
_cell.angle_alpha   90.00
_cell.angle_beta   90.00
_cell.angle_gamma   90.00
#
_symmetry.space_group_name_H-M   'P 1'
#
loop_
_entity.id
_entity.type
_entity.pdbx_description
1 polymer ?
#
loop_
_entity_poly.entity_id
_entity_poly.type
_entity_poly.pdbx_seq_one_letter_code
_entity_poly.pdbx_strand_id
1 'polypeptide(L)'
;MNPPYEYRNIYWKEDTFEESGRVLVRMEELRARASRLDLYNYEGSKLPAYHIYTILKVALTEGWVEALEKLHQNRKSEWKAEMFVNPEGVKEYRLYTTKQSEPACSSVIAISNNQLHTFSILSEDAAPLLKKIIEHYPPVFLPRYRNYQAHPLPSLTYLESLKMKFLIPPEPINEQRERTRKITVGEDIFSSGTNQAGERSGIIETIEALKCLEVLQA
;
A
#
# COMPACT_ATOMS: atom_id res chain seq x y z
N MET A 1 -11.60 -11.68 -26.19
CA MET A 1 -11.86 -10.48 -25.38
C MET A 1 -10.96 -10.53 -24.16
N ASN A 2 -10.34 -9.42 -23.78
CA ASN A 2 -9.59 -9.38 -22.53
C ASN A 2 -10.56 -9.46 -21.34
N PRO A 3 -10.23 -10.21 -20.27
CA PRO A 3 -11.08 -10.27 -19.09
C PRO A 3 -11.23 -8.88 -18.47
N PRO A 4 -12.40 -8.55 -17.88
CA PRO A 4 -12.61 -7.27 -17.24
C PRO A 4 -11.73 -7.11 -15.99
N TYR A 5 -11.42 -5.87 -15.65
CA TYR A 5 -10.77 -5.50 -14.40
C TYR A 5 -11.80 -5.57 -13.27
N GLU A 6 -11.67 -6.58 -12.42
CA GLU A 6 -12.56 -6.77 -11.27
C GLU A 6 -11.95 -6.16 -10.00
N TYR A 7 -12.65 -5.21 -9.40
CA TYR A 7 -12.28 -4.55 -8.15
C TYR A 7 -13.27 -4.92 -7.05
N ARG A 8 -12.76 -5.02 -5.83
CA ARG A 8 -13.57 -5.05 -4.61
C ARG A 8 -13.86 -3.62 -4.18
N ASN A 9 -15.14 -3.26 -4.14
CA ASN A 9 -15.64 -1.99 -3.64
C ASN A 9 -15.91 -2.09 -2.15
N ILE A 10 -15.02 -1.48 -1.36
CA ILE A 10 -15.07 -1.52 0.09
C ILE A 10 -15.49 -0.14 0.59
N TYR A 11 -16.64 -0.10 1.25
CA TYR A 11 -17.04 1.06 2.03
C TYR A 11 -16.25 1.12 3.33
N TRP A 12 -15.84 2.32 3.73
CA TRP A 12 -15.24 2.59 5.01
C TRP A 12 -15.88 3.84 5.62
N LYS A 13 -16.01 3.83 6.95
CA LYS A 13 -16.49 4.95 7.75
C LYS A 13 -15.66 5.06 9.01
N GLU A 14 -15.34 6.28 9.38
CA GLU A 14 -14.71 6.64 10.63
C GLU A 14 -15.57 7.69 11.36
N ASP A 15 -16.20 7.27 12.45
CA ASP A 15 -17.12 8.16 13.17
C ASP A 15 -16.44 9.34 13.86
N THR A 16 -15.17 9.24 14.26
CA THR A 16 -14.48 10.30 15.04
C THR A 16 -14.31 11.60 14.26
N PHE A 17 -13.99 11.49 12.97
CA PHE A 17 -13.81 12.63 12.08
C PHE A 17 -14.98 12.79 11.10
N GLU A 18 -16.05 12.00 11.28
CA GLU A 18 -17.19 11.92 10.38
C GLU A 18 -16.79 11.69 8.90
N GLU A 19 -15.65 11.04 8.68
CA GLU A 19 -15.15 10.73 7.35
C GLU A 19 -15.70 9.39 6.88
N SER A 20 -16.05 9.32 5.59
CA SER A 20 -16.41 8.05 4.97
C SER A 20 -16.15 8.08 3.48
N GLY A 21 -15.97 6.90 2.91
CA GLY A 21 -15.74 6.76 1.49
C GLY A 21 -15.80 5.34 1.01
N ARG A 22 -15.50 5.16 -0.27
CA ARG A 22 -15.36 3.87 -0.92
C ARG A 22 -14.00 3.78 -1.57
N VAL A 23 -13.35 2.65 -1.37
CA VAL A 23 -12.09 2.32 -2.04
C VAL A 23 -12.29 1.09 -2.91
N LEU A 24 -11.70 1.13 -4.09
CA LEU A 24 -11.63 0.01 -5.01
C LEU A 24 -10.26 -0.64 -4.88
N VAL A 25 -10.26 -1.93 -4.53
CA VAL A 25 -9.04 -2.73 -4.38
C VAL A 25 -9.03 -3.83 -5.42
N ARG A 26 -7.91 -3.99 -6.14
CA ARG A 26 -7.69 -5.10 -7.05
C ARG A 26 -6.27 -5.60 -6.91
N MET A 27 -6.14 -6.91 -6.83
CA MET A 27 -4.87 -7.60 -6.92
C MET A 27 -4.94 -8.53 -8.12
N GLU A 28 -4.03 -8.35 -9.07
CA GLU A 28 -3.94 -9.25 -10.22
C GLU A 28 -3.55 -10.66 -9.78
N GLU A 29 -3.95 -11.66 -10.56
CA GLU A 29 -3.54 -13.03 -10.28
C GLU A 29 -2.02 -13.15 -10.32
N LEU A 30 -1.47 -13.75 -9.25
CA LEU A 30 -0.05 -13.85 -8.94
C LEU A 30 0.80 -14.69 -9.91
N ARG A 31 0.24 -15.04 -11.07
CA ARG A 31 0.89 -15.83 -12.12
C ARG A 31 1.44 -14.97 -13.26
N ALA A 32 1.06 -13.68 -13.33
CA ALA A 32 1.54 -12.77 -14.36
C ALA A 32 2.83 -12.05 -13.93
N ARG A 33 3.81 -11.97 -14.85
CA ARG A 33 5.12 -11.29 -14.67
C ARG A 33 5.05 -9.78 -14.37
N ALA A 34 3.85 -9.20 -14.28
CA ALA A 34 3.61 -7.80 -13.98
C ALA A 34 2.37 -7.59 -13.09
N SER A 35 2.03 -8.60 -12.27
CA SER A 35 0.87 -8.55 -11.37
C SER A 35 0.89 -7.28 -10.52
N ARG A 36 -0.21 -6.52 -10.52
CA ARG A 36 -0.33 -5.27 -9.77
C ARG A 36 -1.27 -5.37 -8.57
N LEU A 37 -0.96 -4.56 -7.55
CA LEU A 37 -1.87 -4.21 -6.47
C LEU A 37 -2.33 -2.77 -6.70
N ASP A 38 -3.62 -2.61 -6.92
CA ASP A 38 -4.29 -1.34 -7.14
C ASP A 38 -5.16 -1.01 -5.91
N LEU A 39 -5.08 0.23 -5.42
CA LEU A 39 -6.01 0.80 -4.45
C LEU A 39 -6.34 2.23 -4.87
N TYR A 40 -7.63 2.48 -5.08
CA TYR A 40 -8.15 3.73 -5.61
C TYR A 40 -9.30 4.27 -4.76
N ASN A 41 -9.23 5.54 -4.34
CA ASN A 41 -10.35 6.24 -3.68
C ASN A 41 -11.44 6.55 -4.70
N TYR A 42 -12.56 5.84 -4.62
CA TYR A 42 -13.63 5.89 -5.62
C TYR A 42 -14.66 6.98 -5.33
N GLU A 43 -15.15 7.05 -4.10
CA GLU A 43 -16.19 7.99 -3.67
C GLU A 43 -15.94 8.45 -2.23
N GLY A 44 -16.42 9.65 -1.89
CA GLY A 44 -16.31 10.22 -0.55
C GLY A 44 -14.91 10.73 -0.20
N SER A 45 -14.57 10.69 1.08
CA SER A 45 -13.27 11.10 1.61
C SER A 45 -12.13 10.20 1.09
N LYS A 46 -10.90 10.72 1.10
CA LYS A 46 -9.70 9.91 0.83
C LYS A 46 -9.39 9.03 2.03
N LEU A 47 -9.01 7.80 1.78
CA LEU A 47 -8.70 6.82 2.82
C LEU A 47 -7.52 7.29 3.70
N PRO A 48 -7.68 7.41 5.03
CA PRO A 48 -6.55 7.60 5.94
C PRO A 48 -5.51 6.47 5.82
N ALA A 49 -4.22 6.81 5.85
CA ALA A 49 -3.14 5.87 5.60
C ALA A 49 -3.10 4.69 6.59
N TYR A 50 -3.46 4.92 7.85
CA TYR A 50 -3.52 3.87 8.87
C TYR A 50 -4.66 2.85 8.61
N HIS A 51 -5.59 3.12 7.69
CA HIS A 51 -6.59 2.14 7.25
C HIS A 51 -6.11 1.20 6.14
N ILE A 52 -4.98 1.47 5.50
CA ILE A 52 -4.50 0.68 4.34
C ILE A 52 -4.43 -0.80 4.69
N TYR A 53 -3.82 -1.16 5.83
CA TYR A 53 -3.72 -2.56 6.25
C TYR A 53 -5.08 -3.23 6.40
N THR A 54 -6.04 -2.57 7.06
CA THR A 54 -7.38 -3.11 7.31
C THR A 54 -8.16 -3.25 6.01
N ILE A 55 -8.09 -2.26 5.12
CA ILE A 55 -8.70 -2.34 3.79
C ILE A 55 -8.13 -3.52 3.00
N LEU A 56 -6.80 -3.70 2.99
CA LEU A 56 -6.17 -4.84 2.30
C LEU A 56 -6.56 -6.17 2.94
N LYS A 57 -6.66 -6.24 4.27
CA LYS A 57 -7.13 -7.43 4.99
C LYS A 57 -8.57 -7.80 4.63
N VAL A 58 -9.46 -6.81 4.44
CA VAL A 58 -10.86 -7.03 4.02
C VAL A 58 -10.92 -7.41 2.53
N ALA A 59 -10.09 -6.79 1.70
CA ALA A 59 -10.07 -7.01 0.26
C ALA A 59 -9.43 -8.33 -0.15
N LEU A 60 -8.40 -8.77 0.55
CA LEU A 60 -7.57 -9.90 0.17
C LEU A 60 -7.91 -11.12 1.04
N THR A 61 -7.49 -12.30 0.60
CA THR A 61 -7.70 -13.53 1.36
C THR A 61 -6.79 -13.59 2.58
N GLU A 62 -7.10 -14.48 3.51
CA GLU A 62 -6.17 -14.84 4.58
C GLU A 62 -4.79 -15.23 4.00
N GLY A 63 -3.71 -14.88 4.70
CA GLY A 63 -2.35 -15.12 4.25
C GLY A 63 -1.83 -14.14 3.19
N TRP A 64 -2.52 -13.02 2.94
CA TRP A 64 -2.11 -12.06 1.90
C TRP A 64 -0.73 -11.44 2.15
N VAL A 65 -0.36 -11.20 3.41
CA VAL A 65 0.94 -10.61 3.77
C VAL A 65 2.05 -11.57 3.39
N GLU A 66 1.91 -12.85 3.75
CA GLU A 66 2.84 -13.92 3.43
C GLU A 66 2.92 -14.16 1.92
N ALA A 67 1.80 -14.02 1.21
CA ALA A 67 1.79 -14.09 -0.25
C ALA A 67 2.60 -12.94 -0.88
N LEU A 68 2.41 -11.70 -0.42
CA LEU A 68 3.18 -10.54 -0.89
C LEU A 68 4.67 -10.67 -0.56
N GLU A 69 4.99 -11.14 0.64
CA GLU A 69 6.38 -11.37 1.06
C GLU A 69 7.05 -12.44 0.16
N LYS A 70 6.37 -13.57 -0.08
CA LYS A 70 6.88 -14.61 -0.99
C LYS A 70 7.09 -14.09 -2.41
N LEU A 71 6.20 -13.23 -2.91
CA LEU A 71 6.38 -12.61 -4.24
C LEU A 71 7.60 -11.70 -4.24
N HIS A 72 7.74 -10.87 -3.21
CA HIS A 72 8.89 -9.98 -3.06
C HIS A 72 10.21 -10.76 -3.04
N GLN A 73 10.27 -11.85 -2.30
CA GLN A 73 11.45 -12.72 -2.24
C GLN A 73 11.75 -13.44 -3.57
N ASN A 74 10.81 -13.53 -4.50
CA ASN A 74 11.06 -14.08 -5.83
C ASN A 74 11.67 -13.05 -6.80
N ARG A 75 11.89 -11.81 -6.37
CA ARG A 75 12.54 -10.78 -7.19
C ARG A 75 13.96 -11.18 -7.55
N LYS A 76 14.42 -10.68 -8.70
CA LYS A 76 15.74 -11.04 -9.27
C LYS A 76 16.79 -9.94 -9.17
N SER A 77 16.36 -8.75 -8.78
CA SER A 77 17.18 -7.55 -8.72
C SER A 77 17.29 -7.05 -7.29
N GLU A 78 18.40 -6.39 -7.00
CA GLU A 78 18.54 -5.57 -5.80
C GLU A 78 17.42 -4.53 -5.72
N TRP A 79 17.20 -4.04 -4.50
CA TRP A 79 16.09 -3.13 -4.24
C TRP A 79 16.36 -2.21 -3.08
N LYS A 80 15.64 -1.09 -3.11
CA LYS A 80 15.69 -0.10 -2.07
C LYS A 80 14.32 0.54 -1.92
N ALA A 81 13.79 0.53 -0.70
CA ALA A 81 12.60 1.28 -0.36
C ALA A 81 13.02 2.57 0.35
N GLU A 82 12.46 3.72 -0.05
CA GLU A 82 12.69 5.01 0.61
C GLU A 82 11.39 5.79 0.77
N MET A 83 11.42 6.73 1.71
CA MET A 83 10.39 7.75 1.85
C MET A 83 11.01 9.10 1.50
N PHE A 84 10.41 9.78 0.54
CA PHE A 84 10.77 11.12 0.11
C PHE A 84 9.64 12.08 0.44
N VAL A 85 9.95 13.24 1.02
CA VAL A 85 8.96 14.31 1.23
C VAL A 85 9.16 15.37 0.16
N ASN A 86 8.15 15.61 -0.66
CA ASN A 86 8.22 16.64 -1.69
C ASN A 86 8.03 18.05 -1.08
N PRO A 87 8.32 19.13 -1.84
CA PRO A 87 8.17 20.50 -1.35
C PRO A 87 6.75 20.86 -0.88
N GLU A 88 5.73 20.19 -1.41
CA GLU A 88 4.33 20.35 -1.03
C GLU A 88 3.95 19.55 0.24
N GLY A 89 4.90 18.86 0.88
CA GLY A 89 4.69 18.09 2.10
C GLY A 89 4.10 16.69 1.89
N VAL A 90 3.98 16.24 0.64
CA VAL A 90 3.52 14.88 0.29
C VAL A 90 4.64 13.88 0.57
N LYS A 91 4.32 12.83 1.34
CA LYS A 91 5.23 11.70 1.58
C LYS A 91 5.06 10.67 0.47
N GLU A 92 6.12 10.44 -0.28
CA GLU A 92 6.19 9.46 -1.35
C GLU A 92 7.04 8.26 -0.90
N TYR A 93 6.42 7.10 -0.82
CA TYR A 93 7.07 5.83 -0.56
C TYR A 93 7.41 5.22 -1.90
N ARG A 94 8.70 5.15 -2.20
CA ARG A 94 9.21 4.75 -3.52
C ARG A 94 10.01 3.46 -3.36
N LEU A 95 9.80 2.53 -4.29
CA LEU A 95 10.66 1.39 -4.45
C LEU A 95 11.52 1.59 -5.70
N TYR A 96 12.82 1.42 -5.51
CA TYR A 96 13.81 1.42 -6.57
C TYR A 96 14.29 -0.02 -6.82
N THR A 97 14.52 -0.33 -8.09
CA THR A 97 15.08 -1.60 -8.57
C THR A 97 16.01 -1.32 -9.75
N THR A 98 16.86 -2.29 -10.06
CA THR A 98 17.63 -2.28 -11.31
C THR A 98 16.79 -2.92 -12.42
N LYS A 99 16.59 -2.21 -13.53
CA LYS A 99 15.88 -2.67 -14.74
C LYS A 99 16.78 -2.45 -15.95
N GLN A 100 17.04 -3.52 -16.71
CA GLN A 100 17.97 -3.45 -17.86
C GLN A 100 19.34 -2.85 -17.49
N SER A 101 19.84 -3.19 -16.30
CA SER A 101 21.10 -2.67 -15.73
C SER A 101 21.10 -1.18 -15.35
N GLU A 102 19.94 -0.51 -15.39
CA GLU A 102 19.80 0.89 -14.96
C GLU A 102 18.89 1.00 -13.72
N PRO A 103 19.19 1.92 -12.79
CA PRO A 103 18.29 2.23 -11.69
C PRO A 103 16.95 2.78 -12.17
N ALA A 104 15.85 2.25 -11.62
CA ALA A 104 14.50 2.66 -11.97
C ALA A 104 13.58 2.66 -10.75
N CYS A 105 12.60 3.57 -10.75
CA CYS A 105 11.53 3.58 -9.75
C CYS A 105 10.43 2.63 -10.24
N SER A 106 10.23 1.51 -9.55
CA SER A 106 9.26 0.49 -9.97
C SER A 106 7.84 0.79 -9.48
N SER A 107 7.73 1.34 -8.28
CA SER A 107 6.45 1.56 -7.60
C SER A 107 6.50 2.77 -6.67
N VAL A 108 5.39 3.52 -6.61
CA VAL A 108 5.22 4.67 -5.71
C VAL A 108 3.84 4.67 -5.06
N ILE A 109 3.82 4.93 -3.75
CA ILE A 109 2.62 5.25 -2.98
C ILE A 109 2.78 6.65 -2.40
N ALA A 110 1.81 7.53 -2.63
CA ALA A 110 1.83 8.90 -2.13
C ALA A 110 0.77 9.10 -1.03
N ILE A 111 1.17 9.77 0.05
CA ILE A 111 0.32 10.12 1.19
C ILE A 111 0.49 11.61 1.48
N SER A 112 -0.62 12.36 1.49
CA SER A 112 -0.67 13.78 1.88
C SER A 112 -1.69 13.96 2.99
N ASN A 113 -1.40 14.82 3.98
CA ASN A 113 -2.30 15.05 5.12
C ASN A 113 -2.79 13.75 5.79
N ASN A 114 -1.89 12.77 5.94
CA ASN A 114 -2.17 11.41 6.46
C ASN A 114 -3.21 10.61 5.65
N GLN A 115 -3.63 11.08 4.47
CA GLN A 115 -4.57 10.43 3.58
C GLN A 115 -3.85 9.89 2.33
N LEU A 116 -4.26 8.69 1.93
CA LEU A 116 -3.76 8.00 0.76
C LEU A 116 -4.27 8.70 -0.52
N HIS A 117 -3.37 8.89 -1.49
CA HIS A 117 -3.77 9.16 -2.86
C HIS A 117 -4.29 7.87 -3.55
N THR A 118 -4.20 7.78 -4.87
CA THR A 118 -4.36 6.52 -5.58
C THR A 118 -3.01 5.84 -5.67
N PHE A 119 -2.95 4.51 -5.50
CA PHE A 119 -1.76 3.77 -5.88
C PHE A 119 -2.09 2.59 -6.80
N SER A 120 -1.12 2.29 -7.65
CA SER A 120 -1.06 1.07 -8.44
C SER A 120 0.41 0.69 -8.48
N ILE A 121 0.76 -0.41 -7.82
CA ILE A 121 2.15 -0.86 -7.63
C ILE A 121 2.32 -2.29 -8.11
N LEU A 122 3.56 -2.72 -8.37
CA LEU A 122 3.82 -4.14 -8.61
C LEU A 122 3.57 -4.93 -7.32
N SER A 123 3.00 -6.13 -7.44
CA SER A 123 2.67 -6.96 -6.28
C SER A 123 3.94 -7.37 -5.52
N GLU A 124 5.05 -7.61 -6.22
CA GLU A 124 6.36 -7.90 -5.63
C GLU A 124 6.98 -6.69 -4.89
N ASP A 125 6.49 -5.48 -5.14
CA ASP A 125 6.96 -4.26 -4.47
C ASP A 125 6.10 -3.90 -3.25
N ALA A 126 4.95 -4.56 -3.09
CA ALA A 126 3.97 -4.19 -2.09
C ALA A 126 4.50 -4.42 -0.66
N ALA A 127 5.15 -5.55 -0.38
CA ALA A 127 5.64 -5.87 0.96
C ALA A 127 6.59 -4.80 1.55
N PRO A 128 7.71 -4.43 0.89
CA PRO A 128 8.62 -3.40 1.43
C PRO A 128 7.99 -2.01 1.52
N LEU A 129 7.10 -1.64 0.58
CA LEU A 129 6.41 -0.35 0.62
C LEU A 129 5.40 -0.29 1.75
N LEU A 130 4.58 -1.32 1.91
CA LEU A 130 3.59 -1.41 2.98
C LEU A 130 4.26 -1.46 4.35
N LYS A 131 5.40 -2.15 4.49
CA LYS A 131 6.21 -2.10 5.72
C LYS A 131 6.52 -0.67 6.14
N LYS A 132 7.12 0.13 5.24
CA LYS A 132 7.47 1.53 5.55
C LYS A 132 6.26 2.38 5.89
N ILE A 133 5.15 2.17 5.18
CA ILE A 133 3.89 2.87 5.47
C ILE A 133 3.36 2.48 6.84
N ILE A 134 3.39 1.20 7.20
CA ILE A 134 2.96 0.69 8.50
C ILE A 134 3.86 1.22 9.63
N GLU A 135 5.16 1.37 9.41
CA GLU A 135 6.06 1.98 10.40
C GLU A 135 5.72 3.46 10.66
N HIS A 136 5.33 4.20 9.62
CA HIS A 136 4.97 5.64 9.74
C HIS A 136 3.51 5.88 10.13
N TYR A 137 2.62 4.97 9.74
CA TYR A 137 1.18 4.99 9.97
C TYR A 137 0.76 3.60 10.47
N PRO A 138 1.10 3.26 11.74
CA PRO A 138 0.76 1.95 12.27
C PRO A 138 -0.76 1.76 12.17
N PRO A 139 -1.20 0.62 11.62
CA PRO A 139 -2.61 0.43 11.43
C PRO A 139 -3.26 0.24 12.79
N VAL A 140 -4.53 0.58 12.85
CA VAL A 140 -5.36 0.32 14.03
C VAL A 140 -5.65 -1.19 14.01
N PHE A 141 -4.69 -2.03 14.42
CA PHE A 141 -4.86 -3.48 14.38
C PHE A 141 -6.03 -3.89 15.26
N LEU A 142 -6.13 -3.27 16.43
CA LEU A 142 -7.11 -3.52 17.46
C LEU A 142 -7.16 -2.27 18.38
N PRO A 143 -8.16 -2.12 19.25
CA PRO A 143 -8.80 -0.84 19.54
C PRO A 143 -8.00 0.15 20.42
N ARG A 144 -6.69 0.03 20.62
CA ARG A 144 -5.91 0.88 21.56
C ARG A 144 -5.20 2.13 21.00
N TYR A 145 -5.50 2.54 19.77
CA TYR A 145 -5.58 3.99 19.49
C TYR A 145 -6.67 4.71 20.34
N ARG A 146 -7.37 3.98 21.25
CA ARG A 146 -8.14 4.44 22.43
C ARG A 146 -7.53 5.57 23.27
N ASN A 147 -6.22 5.85 23.19
CA ASN A 147 -5.54 6.77 24.11
C ASN A 147 -4.95 8.04 23.46
N TYR A 148 -5.39 8.46 22.26
CA TYR A 148 -5.39 9.89 21.98
C TYR A 148 -6.50 10.52 22.83
N GLN A 149 -6.11 10.96 24.03
CA GLN A 149 -6.93 11.66 25.00
C GLN A 149 -7.70 12.79 24.28
N ALA A 150 -9.02 12.60 24.06
CA ALA A 150 -10.09 13.60 23.91
C ALA A 150 -11.22 13.25 22.91
N HIS A 151 -11.19 12.12 22.18
CA HIS A 151 -12.19 11.89 21.13
C HIS A 151 -12.96 10.56 21.23
N PRO A 152 -14.27 10.56 20.92
CA PRO A 152 -15.08 9.33 20.90
C PRO A 152 -14.50 8.33 19.91
N LEU A 153 -14.56 7.05 20.28
CA LEU A 153 -14.04 5.90 19.52
C LEU A 153 -14.44 5.99 18.04
N PRO A 154 -13.51 5.84 17.08
CA PRO A 154 -13.88 5.67 15.69
C PRO A 154 -14.53 4.30 15.58
N SER A 155 -15.85 4.25 15.41
CA SER A 155 -16.49 3.02 14.96
C SER A 155 -16.12 2.87 13.48
N LEU A 156 -15.35 1.81 13.20
CA LEU A 156 -14.88 1.51 11.87
C LEU A 156 -15.82 0.51 11.24
N THR A 157 -16.61 0.98 10.30
CA THR A 157 -17.53 0.12 9.56
C THR A 157 -16.94 -0.19 8.19
N TYR A 158 -16.68 -1.47 7.95
CA TYR A 158 -16.34 -1.99 6.63
C TYR A 158 -17.52 -2.85 6.17
N LEU A 159 -18.25 -2.41 5.15
CA LEU A 159 -19.34 -3.21 4.58
C LEU A 159 -18.82 -4.17 3.51
N GLU A 160 -19.57 -5.25 3.29
CA GLU A 160 -19.22 -6.32 2.35
C GLU A 160 -18.77 -5.77 1.00
N SER A 161 -17.67 -6.35 0.49
CA SER A 161 -17.09 -5.95 -0.78
C SER A 161 -17.98 -6.36 -1.94
N LEU A 162 -18.61 -5.41 -2.61
CA LEU A 162 -19.26 -5.67 -3.89
C LEU A 162 -18.18 -5.76 -4.98
N LYS A 163 -18.36 -6.68 -5.94
CA LYS A 163 -17.48 -6.78 -7.10
C LYS A 163 -17.91 -5.75 -8.14
N MET A 164 -17.00 -4.86 -8.52
CA MET A 164 -17.18 -3.93 -9.64
C MET A 164 -16.28 -4.34 -10.80
N LYS A 165 -16.79 -4.23 -12.03
CA LYS A 165 -16.07 -4.63 -13.24
C LYS A 165 -15.89 -3.43 -14.16
N PHE A 166 -14.69 -3.28 -14.68
CA PHE A 166 -14.35 -2.25 -15.66
C PHE A 166 -13.74 -2.91 -16.91
N LEU A 167 -14.03 -2.37 -18.09
CA LEU A 167 -13.44 -2.86 -19.35
C LEU A 167 -11.99 -2.38 -19.53
N ILE A 168 -11.67 -1.22 -18.97
CA ILE A 168 -10.34 -0.62 -18.93
C ILE A 168 -10.00 -0.21 -17.49
N PRO A 169 -8.72 -0.09 -17.11
CA PRO A 169 -8.37 0.43 -15.79
C PRO A 169 -8.94 1.85 -15.60
N PRO A 170 -9.44 2.19 -14.40
CA PRO A 170 -9.87 3.54 -14.09
C PRO A 170 -8.78 4.59 -14.37
N GLU A 171 -9.16 5.79 -14.80
CA GLU A 171 -8.24 6.87 -15.15
C GLU A 171 -7.22 7.20 -14.05
N PRO A 172 -7.61 7.33 -12.76
CA PRO A 172 -6.65 7.62 -11.68
C PRO A 172 -5.57 6.55 -11.50
N ILE A 173 -5.86 5.30 -11.87
CA ILE A 173 -4.87 4.21 -11.87
C ILE A 173 -3.87 4.40 -13.01
N ASN A 174 -4.34 4.78 -14.20
CA ASN A 174 -3.47 5.05 -15.34
C ASN A 174 -2.59 6.28 -15.10
N GLU A 175 -3.14 7.36 -14.57
CA GLU A 175 -2.39 8.56 -14.18
C GLU A 175 -1.26 8.23 -13.20
N GLN A 176 -1.55 7.43 -12.17
CA GLN A 176 -0.54 7.02 -11.19
C GLN A 176 0.57 6.15 -11.81
N ARG A 177 0.22 5.26 -12.75
CA ARG A 177 1.20 4.43 -13.48
C ARG A 177 2.12 5.31 -14.33
N GLU A 178 1.56 6.27 -15.05
CA GLU A 178 2.32 7.23 -15.86
C GLU A 178 3.20 8.14 -15.00
N ARG A 179 2.69 8.61 -13.85
CA ARG A 179 3.48 9.41 -12.89
C ARG A 179 4.68 8.63 -12.38
N THR A 180 4.50 7.36 -12.02
CA THR A 180 5.59 6.49 -11.54
C THR A 180 6.66 6.31 -12.62
N ARG A 181 6.26 6.09 -13.89
CA ARG A 181 7.18 5.92 -15.03
C ARG A 181 8.03 7.15 -15.32
N LYS A 182 7.54 8.34 -14.98
CA LYS A 182 8.24 9.62 -15.22
C LYS A 182 9.27 9.97 -14.14
N ILE A 183 9.39 9.17 -13.08
CA ILE A 183 10.36 9.42 -12.01
C ILE A 183 11.75 9.04 -12.50
N THR A 184 12.61 10.03 -12.64
CA THR A 184 14.05 9.85 -12.87
C THR A 184 14.72 9.42 -11.57
N VAL A 185 15.62 8.45 -11.67
CA VAL A 185 16.37 7.90 -10.53
C VAL A 185 17.85 8.25 -10.70
N GLY A 186 18.50 8.69 -9.61
CA GLY A 186 19.94 8.95 -9.61
C GLY A 186 20.74 7.66 -9.76
N GLU A 187 21.88 7.74 -10.46
CA GLU A 187 22.76 6.59 -10.69
C GLU A 187 23.32 6.00 -9.39
N ASP A 188 23.42 6.82 -8.34
CA ASP A 188 23.97 6.50 -7.04
C ASP A 188 22.93 5.97 -6.03
N ILE A 189 21.67 5.77 -6.44
CA ILE A 189 20.59 5.37 -5.52
C ILE A 189 20.91 4.09 -4.72
N PHE A 190 21.69 3.19 -5.32
CA PHE A 190 22.10 1.91 -4.73
C PHE A 190 23.46 1.94 -4.03
N SER A 191 24.09 3.11 -3.89
CA SER A 191 25.37 3.27 -3.19
C SER A 191 25.30 2.93 -1.69
N SER A 192 24.11 2.98 -1.09
CA SER A 192 23.90 2.68 0.33
C SER A 192 22.44 2.25 0.61
N GLY A 193 22.24 1.51 1.71
CA GLY A 193 20.90 1.10 2.15
C GLY A 193 20.16 0.16 1.19
N THR A 194 20.90 -0.49 0.29
CA THR A 194 20.41 -1.45 -0.70
C THR A 194 20.23 -2.83 -0.07
N ASN A 195 19.20 -3.54 -0.51
CA ASN A 195 18.90 -4.92 -0.12
C ASN A 195 19.10 -5.81 -1.34
N GLN A 196 19.59 -7.02 -1.11
CA GLN A 196 19.86 -7.98 -2.19
C GLN A 196 18.56 -8.62 -2.71
N ALA A 197 18.64 -9.16 -3.93
CA ALA A 197 17.57 -9.95 -4.49
C ALA A 197 17.23 -11.15 -3.58
N GLY A 198 15.94 -11.37 -3.34
CA GLY A 198 15.44 -12.48 -2.52
C GLY A 198 15.48 -12.28 -1.01
N GLU A 199 16.04 -11.17 -0.54
CA GLU A 199 15.93 -10.78 0.88
C GLU A 199 14.48 -10.51 1.26
N ARG A 200 14.17 -10.76 2.54
CA ARG A 200 12.86 -10.43 3.11
C ARG A 200 12.72 -8.92 3.25
N SER A 201 11.50 -8.42 3.08
CA SER A 201 11.19 -7.02 3.37
C SER A 201 11.18 -6.75 4.89
N GLY A 202 10.77 -7.75 5.67
CA GLY A 202 10.55 -7.64 7.12
C GLY A 202 9.14 -7.19 7.52
N ILE A 203 8.17 -7.16 6.59
CA ILE A 203 6.81 -6.68 6.88
C ILE A 203 6.09 -7.53 7.94
N ILE A 204 6.32 -8.84 7.93
CA ILE A 204 5.68 -9.79 8.87
C ILE A 204 6.17 -9.47 10.29
N GLU A 205 7.48 -9.37 10.45
CA GLU A 205 8.15 -9.03 11.70
C GLU A 205 7.70 -7.66 12.22
N THR A 206 7.55 -6.66 11.34
CA THR A 206 7.01 -5.34 11.70
C THR A 206 5.57 -5.44 12.22
N ILE A 207 4.69 -6.19 11.55
CA ILE A 207 3.30 -6.37 11.99
C ILE A 207 3.24 -7.11 13.33
N GLU A 208 4.04 -8.16 13.51
CA GLU A 208 4.12 -8.92 14.77
C GLU A 208 4.64 -8.07 15.92
N ALA A 209 5.69 -7.27 15.68
CA ALA A 209 6.22 -6.34 16.67
C ALA A 209 5.17 -5.32 17.10
N LEU A 210 4.42 -4.76 16.16
CA LEU A 210 3.34 -3.81 16.47
C LEU A 210 2.22 -4.48 17.29
N LYS A 211 1.80 -5.70 16.93
CA LYS A 211 0.83 -6.47 17.74
C LYS A 211 1.36 -6.74 19.16
N CYS A 212 2.64 -7.06 19.31
CA CYS A 212 3.24 -7.31 20.63
C CYS A 212 3.31 -6.03 21.47
N LEU A 213 3.69 -4.91 20.88
CA LEU A 213 3.68 -3.60 21.55
C LEU A 213 2.27 -3.24 22.02
N GLU A 214 1.24 -3.56 21.24
CA GLU A 214 -0.16 -3.38 21.67
C GLU A 214 -0.50 -4.21 22.92
N VAL A 215 -0.04 -5.46 23.01
CA VAL A 215 -0.28 -6.34 24.17
C VAL A 215 0.47 -5.85 25.42
N LEU A 216 1.72 -5.39 25.27
CA LEU A 216 2.53 -4.94 26.42
C LEU A 216 2.08 -3.58 26.97
N GLN A 217 1.41 -2.77 26.16
CA GLN A 217 0.78 -1.52 26.56
C GLN A 217 -0.71 -1.72 26.96
N ALA A 218 -1.18 -2.97 27.02
CA ALA A 218 -2.53 -3.35 27.40
C ALA A 218 -2.71 -3.41 28.93
#